data_AF-A0A0N4YPN7-F1
#
_entry.id   AF-A0A0N4YPN7-F1
#
_cell.length_a   1.000
_cell.length_b   1.000
_cell.length_c   1.000
_cell.angle_alpha   90.00
_cell.angle_beta   90.00
_cell.angle_gamma   90.00
#
_symmetry.space_group_name_H-M   'P 1'
#
loop_
_entity.id
_entity.type
_entity.pdbx_description
1 polymer ?
#
loop_
_entity_poly.entity_id
_entity_poly.type
_entity_poly.pdbx_seq_one_letter_code
_entity_poly.pdbx_strand_id
1 'polypeptide(L)'
;MIFSTDEVIHHFKKVTPIDDLLANCPFQLLEFAQHLETLNYYIRPDYSLLYQTMEDVRKVGHIKYSDPYDWEQEEFERLSAEKVKRKNHSVDRTQASATAITAEKVNFDHSIEREAIKRELISG
;
A
#
# COMPACT_ATOMS: atom_id res chain seq x y z
N MET A 1 -35.65 24.73 -31.70
CA MET A 1 -36.07 24.33 -30.34
C MET A 1 -34.81 24.20 -29.52
N ILE A 2 -34.57 25.10 -28.56
CA ILE A 2 -33.38 25.07 -27.71
C ILE A 2 -33.84 24.34 -26.44
N PHE A 3 -33.48 23.07 -26.29
CA PHE A 3 -33.78 22.32 -25.07
C PHE A 3 -33.03 22.96 -23.89
N SER A 4 -33.66 22.98 -22.71
CA SER A 4 -32.95 23.34 -21.49
C SER A 4 -31.83 22.33 -21.23
N THR A 5 -30.71 22.75 -20.68
CA THR A 5 -29.56 21.86 -20.38
C THR A 5 -29.99 20.65 -19.54
N ASP A 6 -30.96 20.84 -18.64
CA ASP A 6 -31.48 19.78 -17.78
C ASP A 6 -32.28 18.72 -18.55
N GLU A 7 -33.06 19.12 -19.55
CA GLU A 7 -33.84 18.20 -20.40
C GLU A 7 -32.92 17.32 -21.25
N VAL A 8 -31.86 17.94 -21.78
CA VAL A 8 -30.83 17.23 -22.56
C VAL A 8 -30.10 16.22 -21.67
N ILE A 9 -29.67 16.62 -20.47
CA ILE A 9 -28.98 15.74 -19.52
C ILE A 9 -29.90 14.58 -19.09
N HIS A 10 -31.17 14.88 -18.78
CA HIS A 10 -32.14 13.84 -18.42
C HIS A 10 -32.31 12.82 -19.54
N HIS A 11 -32.45 13.29 -20.79
CA HIS A 11 -32.55 12.42 -21.94
C HIS A 11 -31.33 11.50 -22.08
N PHE A 12 -30.11 12.05 -22.02
CA PHE A 12 -28.89 11.25 -22.09
C PHE A 12 -28.79 10.22 -20.97
N LYS A 13 -29.13 10.59 -19.73
CA LYS A 13 -29.16 9.64 -18.60
C LYS A 13 -30.13 8.47 -18.81
N LYS A 14 -31.20 8.66 -19.58
CA LYS A 14 -32.20 7.63 -19.87
C LYS A 14 -31.82 6.73 -21.04
N VAL A 15 -31.15 7.27 -22.05
CA VAL A 15 -30.90 6.56 -23.32
C VAL A 15 -29.55 5.87 -23.39
N THR A 16 -28.57 6.29 -22.59
CA THR A 16 -27.25 5.66 -22.58
C THR A 16 -27.35 4.23 -22.03
N PRO A 17 -26.93 3.20 -22.79
CA PRO A 17 -26.88 1.83 -22.29
C PRO A 17 -25.93 1.69 -21.11
N ILE A 18 -26.29 0.84 -20.14
CA ILE A 18 -25.49 0.65 -18.93
C ILE A 18 -24.11 0.06 -19.23
N ASP A 19 -24.03 -0.83 -20.23
CA ASP A 19 -22.78 -1.46 -20.67
C ASP A 19 -21.80 -0.42 -21.24
N ASP A 20 -22.30 0.56 -22.00
CA ASP A 20 -21.50 1.65 -22.56
C ASP A 20 -21.02 2.59 -21.45
N LEU A 21 -21.88 2.89 -20.47
CA LEU A 21 -21.54 3.74 -19.32
C LEU A 21 -20.43 3.11 -18.47
N LEU A 22 -20.45 1.79 -18.33
CA LEU A 22 -19.56 1.03 -17.45
C LEU A 22 -18.41 0.33 -18.19
N ALA A 23 -18.18 0.63 -19.47
CA ALA A 23 -17.21 -0.07 -20.32
C ALA A 23 -15.77 -0.10 -19.76
N ASN A 24 -15.37 0.91 -18.98
CA ASN A 24 -14.04 1.00 -18.36
C ASN A 24 -14.07 0.74 -16.84
N CYS A 25 -15.18 0.24 -16.33
CA CYS A 25 -15.36 -0.09 -14.94
C CYS A 25 -15.13 -1.59 -14.68
N PRO A 26 -14.84 -1.98 -13.43
CA PRO A 26 -14.80 -3.39 -13.05
C PRO A 26 -16.13 -4.08 -13.36
N PHE A 27 -16.08 -5.30 -13.91
CA PHE A 27 -17.27 -6.02 -14.39
C PHE A 27 -18.34 -6.21 -13.30
N GLN A 28 -17.93 -6.28 -12.03
CA GLN A 28 -18.83 -6.42 -10.88
C GLN A 28 -19.81 -5.24 -10.77
N LEU A 29 -19.48 -4.07 -11.31
CA LEU A 29 -20.40 -2.92 -11.31
C LEU A 29 -21.63 -3.14 -12.20
N LEU A 30 -21.60 -4.09 -13.14
CA LEU A 30 -22.78 -4.47 -13.92
C LEU A 30 -23.84 -5.11 -13.00
N GLU A 31 -23.44 -6.02 -12.12
CA GLU A 31 -24.33 -6.63 -11.14
C GLU A 31 -24.89 -5.57 -10.16
N PHE A 32 -24.03 -4.63 -9.75
CA PHE A 32 -24.44 -3.49 -8.92
C PHE A 32 -25.54 -2.66 -9.61
N ALA A 33 -25.34 -2.33 -10.88
CA ALA A 33 -26.29 -1.54 -11.65
C ALA A 33 -27.60 -2.30 -11.90
N GLN A 34 -27.52 -3.59 -12.26
CA GLN A 34 -28.69 -4.46 -12.45
C GLN A 34 -29.56 -4.50 -11.19
N HIS A 35 -28.96 -4.61 -10.00
CA HIS A 35 -29.72 -4.57 -8.75
C HIS A 35 -30.48 -3.25 -8.61
N LEU A 36 -29.82 -2.11 -8.83
CA LEU A 36 -30.46 -0.79 -8.74
C LEU A 36 -31.61 -0.61 -9.73
N GLU A 37 -31.51 -1.16 -10.93
CA GLU A 37 -32.56 -1.10 -11.96
C GLU A 37 -33.83 -1.87 -11.56
N THR A 38 -33.72 -2.89 -10.70
CA THR A 38 -34.90 -3.62 -10.18
C THR A 38 -35.68 -2.84 -9.12
N LEU A 39 -35.11 -1.78 -8.56
CA LEU A 39 -35.68 -1.07 -7.43
C LEU A 39 -36.73 -0.04 -7.86
N ASN A 40 -37.65 0.21 -6.94
CA ASN A 40 -38.54 1.36 -7.00
C ASN A 40 -38.56 2.06 -5.64
N TYR A 41 -39.33 3.14 -5.53
CA TYR A 41 -39.39 3.98 -4.33
C TYR A 41 -39.67 3.22 -3.02
N TYR A 42 -40.43 2.12 -3.07
CA TYR A 42 -40.86 1.38 -1.88
C TYR A 42 -39.96 0.19 -1.54
N ILE A 43 -39.12 -0.25 -2.48
CA ILE A 43 -38.27 -1.43 -2.28
C ILE A 43 -37.00 -0.99 -1.57
N ARG A 44 -36.69 -1.66 -0.45
CA ARG A 44 -35.43 -1.45 0.26
C ARG A 44 -34.28 -2.03 -0.55
N PRO A 45 -33.22 -1.25 -0.86
CA PRO A 45 -32.03 -1.78 -1.49
C PRO A 45 -31.36 -2.83 -0.61
N ASP A 46 -30.88 -3.92 -1.21
CA ASP A 46 -29.96 -4.85 -0.57
C ASP A 46 -28.55 -4.24 -0.44
N TYR A 47 -28.31 -3.53 0.67
CA TYR A 47 -27.00 -2.94 0.95
C TYR A 47 -25.90 -3.99 1.21
N SER A 48 -26.27 -5.21 1.60
CA SER A 48 -25.29 -6.28 1.83
C SER A 48 -24.73 -6.77 0.50
N LEU A 49 -25.58 -6.95 -0.51
CA LEU A 49 -25.17 -7.23 -1.88
C LEU A 49 -24.24 -6.12 -2.40
N LEU A 50 -24.69 -4.86 -2.37
CA LEU A 50 -23.92 -3.73 -2.89
C LEU A 50 -22.52 -3.61 -2.25
N TYR A 51 -22.44 -3.82 -0.94
CA TYR A 51 -21.17 -3.81 -0.22
C TYR A 51 -20.26 -4.97 -0.66
N GLN A 52 -20.80 -6.18 -0.76
CA GLN A 52 -20.04 -7.37 -1.18
C GLN A 52 -19.50 -7.21 -2.61
N THR A 53 -20.29 -6.67 -3.53
CA THR A 53 -19.85 -6.37 -4.90
C THR A 53 -18.63 -5.43 -4.91
N MET A 54 -18.66 -4.36 -4.11
CA MET A 54 -17.53 -3.41 -4.00
C MET A 54 -16.31 -4.02 -3.29
N GLU A 55 -16.55 -4.88 -2.31
CA GLU A 55 -15.49 -5.60 -1.61
C GLU A 55 -14.79 -6.60 -2.53
N ASP A 56 -15.50 -7.22 -3.47
CA ASP A 56 -14.91 -8.09 -4.48
C ASP A 56 -14.10 -7.30 -5.51
N VAL A 57 -14.57 -6.12 -5.93
CA VAL A 57 -13.76 -5.17 -6.73
C VAL A 57 -12.46 -4.83 -5.99
N ARG A 58 -12.54 -4.50 -4.70
CA ARG A 58 -11.37 -4.18 -3.87
C ARG A 58 -10.37 -5.33 -3.86
N LYS A 59 -10.84 -6.57 -3.66
CA LYS A 59 -9.98 -7.77 -3.62
C LYS A 59 -9.32 -8.05 -4.97
N VAL A 60 -10.08 -8.00 -6.06
CA VAL A 60 -9.57 -8.22 -7.44
C VAL A 60 -8.58 -7.13 -7.84
N GLY A 61 -8.86 -5.88 -7.46
CA GLY A 61 -7.96 -4.74 -7.68
C GLY A 61 -6.77 -4.68 -6.72
N HIS A 62 -6.64 -5.64 -5.78
CA HIS A 62 -5.60 -5.67 -4.74
C HIS A 62 -5.49 -4.38 -3.89
N ILE A 63 -6.60 -3.65 -3.75
CA ILE A 63 -6.67 -2.39 -3.00
C ILE A 63 -6.74 -2.71 -1.51
N LYS A 64 -5.93 -2.05 -0.69
CA LYS A 64 -5.89 -2.24 0.76
C LYS A 64 -6.56 -1.06 1.46
N TYR A 65 -7.12 -1.31 2.63
CA TYR A 65 -7.66 -0.23 3.47
C TYR A 65 -6.58 0.73 3.99
N SER A 66 -5.31 0.35 3.91
CA SER A 66 -4.18 1.19 4.29
C SER A 66 -3.63 2.03 3.14
N ASP A 67 -4.15 1.84 1.92
CA ASP A 67 -3.69 2.61 0.77
C ASP A 67 -4.14 4.06 0.93
N PRO A 68 -3.27 5.04 0.62
CA PRO A 68 -3.64 6.44 0.71
C PRO A 68 -4.71 6.75 -0.33
N TYR A 69 -5.59 7.71 -0.02
CA TYR A 69 -6.44 8.29 -1.04
C TYR A 69 -5.61 9.12 -2.02
N ASP A 70 -6.16 9.37 -3.21
CA ASP A 70 -5.47 10.12 -4.27
C ASP A 70 -5.02 11.52 -3.81
N TRP A 71 -5.75 12.14 -2.88
CA TRP A 71 -5.41 13.44 -2.31
C TRP A 71 -4.40 13.38 -1.15
N GLU A 72 -4.06 12.20 -0.63
CA GLU A 72 -3.11 12.00 0.48
C GLU A 72 -1.71 11.59 0.00
N GLN A 73 -1.53 11.48 -1.33
CA GLN A 73 -0.34 10.87 -1.91
C GLN A 73 0.96 11.58 -1.52
N GLU A 74 0.97 12.92 -1.51
CA GLU A 74 2.17 13.69 -1.13
C GLU A 74 2.58 13.42 0.33
N GLU A 75 1.62 13.40 1.24
CA GLU A 75 1.88 13.12 2.66
C GLU A 75 2.34 11.68 2.86
N PHE A 76 1.69 10.73 2.19
CA PHE A 76 2.05 9.32 2.25
C PHE A 76 3.46 9.06 1.73
N GLU A 77 3.84 9.68 0.61
CA GLU A 77 5.19 9.58 0.02
C GLU A 77 6.25 10.16 0.97
N ARG A 78 5.98 11.33 1.56
CA ARG A 78 6.87 11.95 2.56
C ARG A 78 7.07 11.06 3.78
N LEU A 79 5.98 10.54 4.35
CA LEU A 79 6.03 9.65 5.53
C LEU A 79 6.73 8.33 5.20
N SER A 80 6.53 7.79 4.00
CA SER A 80 7.17 6.56 3.53
C SER A 80 8.68 6.76 3.36
N ALA A 81 9.11 7.87 2.75
CA ALA A 81 10.52 8.23 2.61
C ALA A 81 11.21 8.42 3.98
N GLU A 82 10.52 9.04 4.94
CA GLU A 82 11.03 9.24 6.29
C GLU A 82 11.19 7.91 7.05
N LYS A 83 10.23 6.98 6.92
CA LYS A 83 10.35 5.62 7.49
C LYS A 83 11.54 4.87 6.92
N VAL A 84 11.79 4.97 5.61
CA VAL A 84 12.96 4.35 4.95
C VAL A 84 14.27 4.94 5.50
N LYS A 85 14.36 6.27 5.62
CA LYS A 85 15.54 6.92 6.23
C LYS A 85 15.81 6.43 7.65
N ARG A 86 14.78 6.34 8.50
CA ARG A 86 14.90 5.84 9.87
C ARG A 86 15.33 4.37 9.93
N LYS A 87 14.79 3.53 9.04
CA LYS A 87 15.17 2.12 8.95
C LYS A 87 16.63 1.97 8.56
N ASN A 88 17.08 2.70 7.54
CA ASN A 88 18.49 2.69 7.12
C ASN A 88 19.41 3.18 8.24
N HIS A 89 19.06 4.28 8.90
CA HIS A 89 19.84 4.79 10.04
C HIS A 89 19.96 3.79 11.20
N SER A 90 18.90 3.02 11.45
CA SER A 90 18.90 1.96 12.48
C SER A 90 19.79 0.78 12.06
N VAL A 91 19.79 0.41 10.78
CA VAL A 91 20.64 -0.65 10.23
C VAL A 91 22.12 -0.24 10.27
N ASP A 92 22.45 0.98 9.89
CA ASP A 92 23.82 1.52 9.94
C ASP A 92 24.39 1.52 11.36
N ARG A 93 23.57 1.93 12.35
CA ARG A 93 23.96 1.84 13.77
C ARG A 93 24.25 0.41 14.20
N THR A 94 23.41 -0.54 13.80
CA THR A 94 23.56 -1.95 14.20
C THR A 94 24.82 -2.56 13.57
N GLN A 95 25.12 -2.23 12.31
CA GLN A 95 26.34 -2.68 11.64
C GLN A 95 27.59 -2.02 12.23
N ALA A 96 27.55 -0.72 12.54
CA ALA A 96 28.65 -0.03 13.20
C ALA A 96 28.99 -0.64 14.57
N SER A 97 27.98 -1.00 15.36
CA SER A 97 28.18 -1.71 16.64
C SER A 97 28.78 -3.12 16.44
N ALA A 98 28.34 -3.89 15.45
CA ALA A 98 28.89 -5.21 15.17
C ALA A 98 30.36 -5.16 14.72
N THR A 99 30.73 -4.17 13.89
CA THR A 99 32.11 -3.96 13.44
C THR A 99 33.03 -3.56 14.60
N ALA A 100 32.55 -2.70 15.51
CA ALA A 100 33.31 -2.32 16.71
C ALA A 100 33.61 -3.53 17.61
N ILE A 101 32.60 -4.38 17.87
CA ILE A 101 32.78 -5.60 18.67
C ILE A 101 33.77 -6.57 18.01
N THR A 102 33.73 -6.67 16.68
CA THR A 102 34.66 -7.54 15.94
C THR A 102 36.09 -7.01 15.99
N ALA A 103 36.28 -5.70 15.84
CA ALA A 103 37.60 -5.06 15.94
C ALA A 103 38.21 -5.20 17.35
N GLU A 104 37.39 -5.10 18.40
CA GLU A 104 37.84 -5.33 19.78
C GLU A 104 38.29 -6.78 20.01
N LYS A 105 37.58 -7.77 19.48
CA LYS A 105 37.99 -9.19 19.55
C LYS A 105 39.31 -9.45 18.83
N VAL A 106 39.47 -8.94 17.60
CA VAL A 106 40.71 -9.11 16.83
C VAL A 106 41.91 -8.48 17.55
N ASN A 107 41.73 -7.29 18.12
CA ASN A 107 42.78 -6.64 18.92
C ASN A 107 43.12 -7.43 20.20
N PHE A 108 42.13 -8.04 20.83
CA PHE A 108 42.35 -8.91 21.99
C PHE A 108 43.14 -10.16 21.60
N ASP A 109 42.72 -10.88 20.55
CA ASP A 109 43.39 -12.10 20.09
C ASP A 109 44.85 -11.82 19.69
N HIS A 110 45.10 -10.70 19.01
CA HIS A 110 46.46 -10.29 18.64
C HIS A 110 47.32 -9.90 19.86
N SER A 111 46.71 -9.40 20.94
CA SER A 111 47.40 -9.14 22.21
C SER A 111 47.82 -10.46 22.88
N ILE A 112 46.94 -11.46 22.87
CA ILE A 112 47.22 -12.79 23.43
C ILE A 112 48.37 -13.48 22.68
N GLU A 113 48.37 -13.44 21.33
CA GLU A 113 49.47 -13.97 20.51
C GLU A 113 50.81 -13.31 20.83
N ARG A 114 50.83 -11.98 20.94
CA ARG A 114 52.06 -11.25 21.27
C ARG A 114 52.61 -11.61 22.65
N GLU A 115 51.74 -11.83 23.64
CA GLU A 115 52.18 -12.27 24.97
C GLU A 115 52.60 -13.74 25.02
N ALA A 116 52.01 -14.62 24.20
CA ALA A 116 52.47 -15.99 24.06
C ALA A 116 53.90 -16.05 23.49
N ILE A 117 54.17 -15.29 22.42
CA ILE A 117 55.49 -15.22 21.77
C ILE A 117 56.55 -14.67 22.74
N LYS A 118 56.23 -13.62 23.50
CA LYS A 118 57.15 -13.06 24.50
C LYS A 118 57.53 -14.08 25.58
N ARG A 119 56.59 -14.91 26.03
CA ARG A 119 56.85 -15.93 27.05
C ARG A 119 57.78 -17.03 26.55
N GLU A 120 57.63 -17.45 25.29
CA GLU A 120 58.52 -18.45 24.69
C GLU A 120 59.96 -17.96 24.52
N LEU A 121 60.16 -16.67 24.19
CA LEU A 121 61.49 -16.07 24.07
C LEU A 121 62.25 -15.93 25.40
N ILE A 122 61.57 -15.98 26.54
CA ILE A 122 62.18 -15.82 27.88
C ILE A 122 62.57 -17.18 28.48
N SER A 123 62.07 -18.30 27.92
CA SER A 123 62.32 -19.66 28.42
C SER A 123 63.41 -20.45 27.69
N GLY A 124 64.04 -19.87 26.65
CA GLY A 124 65.17 -20.46 25.91
C GLY A 124 66.48 -19.76 26.23
#